data_AF-A0A6B0GN01-F1
#
_entry.id   AF-A0A6B0GN01-F1
#
_cell.length_a   1.000
_cell.length_b   1.000
_cell.length_c   1.000
_cell.angle_alpha   90.00
_cell.angle_beta   90.00
_cell.angle_gamma   90.00
#
_symmetry.space_group_name_H-M   'P 1'
#
loop_
_entity.id
_entity.type
_entity.pdbx_description
1 polymer ?
#
loop_
_entity_poly.entity_id
_entity_poly.type
_entity_poly.pdbx_seq_one_letter_code
_entity_poly.pdbx_strand_id
1 'polypeptide(L)'
;MTSVKEFRVEEAATGDALGRGSFVFTDAYSVFDWGRMPDAIPGKGAALCAMGARNFELLDAAGVPTHYRGVVAEGADDPVDLDGVTDPPTEMAIDLTRVPDLPHEGRDYDYETYHEAAGENYLVPLEIVFRNSVPEGSSLRTRYTPEQVGLEGREWPDEAVSLPEPLVEFSTKYEESDRYLSREEADAIAGHASVADLETVARRVNDVVTERAEEQGFAHEDGKIECLFFDGEVRVADVVGTFDENRFAFDGQAVSKEVVRQYHKRTQSAWVTAVRTAKRDAKERGVADWRDLCERDPEPLDSSVVGVASDLYRAGANRYLDRDLFDAPEMDDAVKAVREL
;
A
#
# COMPACT_ATOMS: atom_id res chain seq x y z
N MET A 1 2.90 4.21 14.72
CA MET A 1 2.61 5.43 13.94
C MET A 1 3.13 5.18 12.53
N THR A 2 2.25 5.00 11.54
CA THR A 2 2.68 4.75 10.16
C THR A 2 3.28 6.05 9.59
N SER A 3 4.29 5.94 8.73
CA SER A 3 5.13 7.10 8.38
C SER A 3 4.45 8.19 7.54
N VAL A 4 3.24 7.92 7.03
CA VAL A 4 2.56 8.77 6.01
C VAL A 4 1.05 8.96 6.23
N LYS A 5 0.43 8.15 7.09
CA LYS A 5 -0.99 8.22 7.46
C LYS A 5 -1.09 8.40 8.98
N GLU A 6 -1.90 9.33 9.45
CA GLU A 6 -2.21 9.43 10.88
C GLU A 6 -3.54 8.73 11.16
N PHE A 7 -3.68 8.20 12.37
CA PHE A 7 -4.85 7.43 12.77
C PHE A 7 -5.57 8.16 13.91
N ARG A 8 -6.87 8.37 13.76
CA ARG A 8 -7.73 8.93 14.82
C ARG A 8 -8.72 7.88 15.27
N VAL A 9 -8.81 7.70 16.59
CA VAL A 9 -9.80 6.82 17.22
C VAL A 9 -10.88 7.69 17.81
N GLU A 10 -12.10 7.54 17.32
CA GLU A 10 -13.30 8.15 17.90
C GLU A 10 -13.93 7.23 18.93
N GLU A 11 -14.07 5.95 18.55
CA GLU A 11 -14.60 4.87 19.38
C GLU A 11 -13.69 3.65 19.21
N ALA A 12 -13.19 3.11 20.32
CA ALA A 12 -12.31 1.95 20.27
C ALA A 12 -13.09 0.67 19.97
N ALA A 13 -12.49 -0.24 19.21
CA ALA A 13 -13.05 -1.56 18.96
C ALA A 13 -13.03 -2.44 20.23
N THR A 14 -14.07 -3.25 20.42
CA THR A 14 -14.15 -4.28 21.46
C THR A 14 -14.10 -5.67 20.84
N GLY A 15 -14.06 -6.72 21.66
CA GLY A 15 -14.03 -8.10 21.13
C GLY A 15 -15.27 -8.46 20.31
N ASP A 16 -16.38 -7.74 20.52
CA ASP A 16 -17.71 -8.01 19.96
C ASP A 16 -18.26 -6.88 19.07
N ALA A 17 -17.55 -5.76 18.93
CA ALA A 17 -17.97 -4.66 18.07
C ALA A 17 -16.78 -3.93 17.42
N LEU A 18 -16.97 -3.54 16.16
CA LEU A 18 -16.09 -2.61 15.47
C LEU A 18 -16.16 -1.23 16.13
N GLY A 19 -15.00 -0.58 16.23
CA GLY A 19 -14.90 0.82 16.64
C GLY A 19 -15.11 1.77 15.47
N ARG A 20 -14.86 3.05 15.70
CA ARG A 20 -14.95 4.11 14.70
C ARG A 20 -13.73 5.00 14.76
N GLY A 21 -13.24 5.37 13.59
CA GLY A 21 -12.09 6.25 13.47
C GLY A 21 -11.91 6.78 12.07
N SER A 22 -10.76 7.38 11.85
CA SER A 22 -10.40 7.91 10.54
C SER A 22 -8.91 7.78 10.25
N PHE A 23 -8.60 7.63 8.97
CA PHE A 23 -7.27 7.89 8.44
C PHE A 23 -7.17 9.36 8.03
N VAL A 24 -6.12 10.03 8.49
CA VAL A 24 -5.73 11.36 8.00
C VAL A 24 -4.52 11.19 7.08
N PHE A 25 -4.73 11.46 5.81
CA PHE A 25 -3.70 11.34 4.79
C PHE A 25 -2.82 12.58 4.78
N THR A 26 -1.52 12.38 4.98
CA THR A 26 -0.56 13.48 5.00
C THR A 26 0.23 13.55 3.69
N ASP A 27 0.84 14.70 3.44
CA ASP A 27 1.76 14.91 2.33
C ASP A 27 3.16 14.31 2.58
N ALA A 28 3.35 13.62 3.70
CA ALA A 28 4.58 12.88 3.95
C ALA A 28 4.70 11.69 3.00
N TYR A 29 5.93 11.33 2.67
CA TYR A 29 6.26 10.15 1.91
C TYR A 29 7.42 9.39 2.56
N SER A 30 7.61 8.14 2.14
CA SER A 30 8.65 7.24 2.66
C SER A 30 9.20 6.37 1.52
N VAL A 31 10.52 6.25 1.44
CA VAL A 31 11.22 5.38 0.49
C VAL A 31 12.29 4.57 1.22
N PHE A 32 12.62 3.38 0.68
CA PHE A 32 13.61 2.46 1.24
C PHE A 32 13.36 2.03 2.70
N ASP A 33 12.11 2.09 3.17
CA ASP A 33 11.68 1.84 4.56
C ASP A 33 12.33 2.80 5.58
N TRP A 34 12.82 3.96 5.12
CA TRP A 34 13.46 4.98 5.95
C TRP A 34 12.51 5.59 6.99
N GLY A 35 11.21 5.59 6.70
CA GLY A 35 10.22 6.37 7.43
C GLY A 35 9.98 7.72 6.75
N ARG A 36 9.52 8.70 7.53
CA ARG A 36 9.16 10.01 6.99
C ARG A 36 10.38 10.72 6.42
N MET A 37 10.28 11.12 5.16
CA MET A 37 11.31 11.92 4.47
C MET A 37 11.34 13.37 4.99
N PRO A 38 12.46 14.10 4.83
CA PRO A 38 12.62 15.44 5.42
C PRO A 38 11.75 16.51 4.75
N ASP A 39 11.31 16.29 3.52
CA ASP A 39 10.34 17.10 2.78
C ASP A 39 8.99 16.38 2.62
N ALA A 40 7.99 17.13 2.14
CA ALA A 40 6.64 16.66 1.87
C ALA A 40 6.28 16.93 0.40
N ILE A 41 5.35 16.14 -0.15
CA ILE A 41 4.85 16.29 -1.51
C ILE A 41 3.44 16.90 -1.44
N PRO A 42 3.27 18.20 -1.70
CA PRO A 42 1.98 18.88 -1.53
C PRO A 42 0.84 18.20 -2.31
N GLY A 43 -0.30 18.01 -1.65
CA GLY A 43 -1.50 17.43 -2.27
C GLY A 43 -1.46 15.91 -2.46
N LYS A 44 -0.35 15.25 -2.13
CA LYS A 44 -0.24 13.78 -2.14
C LYS A 44 -1.27 13.15 -1.23
N GLY A 45 -1.39 13.61 0.02
CA GLY A 45 -2.31 13.02 0.99
C GLY A 45 -3.75 13.03 0.48
N ALA A 46 -4.19 14.19 -0.03
CA ALA A 46 -5.53 14.34 -0.58
C ALA A 46 -5.77 13.48 -1.83
N ALA A 47 -4.78 13.40 -2.73
CA ALA A 47 -4.85 12.53 -3.91
C ALA A 47 -5.05 11.05 -3.53
N LEU A 48 -4.29 10.56 -2.56
CA LEU A 48 -4.40 9.17 -2.09
C LEU A 48 -5.70 8.91 -1.35
N CYS A 49 -6.20 9.88 -0.56
CA CYS A 49 -7.49 9.78 0.10
C CYS A 49 -8.63 9.66 -0.92
N ALA A 50 -8.64 10.52 -1.95
CA ALA A 50 -9.66 10.50 -3.00
C ALA A 50 -9.60 9.20 -3.83
N MET A 51 -8.41 8.75 -4.23
CA MET A 51 -8.24 7.48 -4.93
C MET A 51 -8.71 6.29 -4.09
N GLY A 52 -8.32 6.24 -2.82
CA GLY A 52 -8.73 5.19 -1.89
C GLY A 52 -10.25 5.15 -1.70
N ALA A 53 -10.87 6.32 -1.50
CA ALA A 53 -12.33 6.45 -1.39
C ALA A 53 -13.03 5.91 -2.63
N ARG A 54 -12.58 6.31 -3.82
CA ARG A 54 -13.14 5.81 -5.08
C ARG A 54 -13.05 4.31 -5.21
N ASN A 55 -11.90 3.72 -4.86
CA ASN A 55 -11.72 2.28 -4.94
C ASN A 55 -12.61 1.54 -3.93
N PHE A 56 -12.75 2.05 -2.70
CA PHE A 56 -13.67 1.46 -1.73
C PHE A 56 -15.13 1.51 -2.20
N GLU A 57 -15.57 2.60 -2.82
CA GLU A 57 -16.91 2.72 -3.40
C GLU A 57 -17.12 1.75 -4.58
N LEU A 58 -16.10 1.54 -5.42
CA LEU A 58 -16.14 0.53 -6.48
C LEU A 58 -16.19 -0.91 -5.91
N LEU A 59 -15.47 -1.17 -4.81
CA LEU A 59 -15.49 -2.45 -4.11
C LEU A 59 -16.85 -2.75 -3.48
N ASP A 60 -17.49 -1.75 -2.85
CA ASP A 60 -18.84 -1.87 -2.31
C ASP A 60 -19.86 -2.18 -3.42
N ALA A 61 -19.79 -1.44 -4.54
CA ALA A 61 -20.61 -1.71 -5.72
C ALA A 61 -20.37 -3.11 -6.32
N ALA A 62 -19.16 -3.65 -6.14
CA ALA A 62 -18.76 -4.99 -6.55
C ALA A 62 -19.11 -6.10 -5.52
N GLY A 63 -19.71 -5.73 -4.39
CA GLY A 63 -20.12 -6.64 -3.31
C GLY A 63 -18.98 -7.14 -2.44
N VAL A 64 -17.86 -6.40 -2.35
CA VAL A 64 -16.71 -6.72 -1.52
C VAL A 64 -16.83 -5.96 -0.19
N PRO A 65 -16.95 -6.63 0.96
CA PRO A 65 -17.01 -5.98 2.27
C PRO A 65 -15.72 -5.21 2.57
N THR A 66 -15.86 -3.99 3.12
CA THR A 66 -14.73 -3.14 3.48
C THR A 66 -14.98 -2.44 4.81
N HIS A 67 -13.95 -1.83 5.38
CA HIS A 67 -14.08 -0.98 6.58
C HIS A 67 -14.42 0.47 6.26
N TYR A 68 -14.57 0.85 4.99
CA TYR A 68 -14.77 2.24 4.57
C TYR A 68 -16.17 2.73 4.90
N ARG A 69 -16.28 3.97 5.38
CA ARG A 69 -17.56 4.60 5.75
C ARG A 69 -17.84 5.89 4.99
N GLY A 70 -16.91 6.39 4.18
CA GLY A 70 -17.01 7.69 3.51
C GLY A 70 -15.76 8.55 3.73
N VAL A 71 -15.71 9.68 3.02
CA VAL A 71 -14.75 10.76 3.28
C VAL A 71 -15.33 11.78 4.26
N VAL A 72 -14.46 12.39 5.06
CA VAL A 72 -14.86 13.45 5.99
C VAL A 72 -14.77 14.79 5.27
N ALA A 73 -15.91 15.43 5.07
CA ALA A 73 -16.03 16.73 4.40
C ALA A 73 -16.12 17.87 5.41
N GLU A 74 -15.56 19.03 5.06
CA GLU A 74 -15.68 20.22 5.91
C GLU A 74 -17.15 20.62 6.08
N GLY A 75 -17.62 20.70 7.33
CA GLY A 75 -18.99 21.09 7.66
C GLY A 75 -20.04 19.98 7.53
N ALA A 76 -19.65 18.74 7.21
CA ALA A 76 -20.55 17.59 7.28
C ALA A 76 -20.54 16.99 8.70
N ASP A 77 -21.73 16.61 9.19
CA ASP A 77 -21.89 15.94 10.49
C ASP A 77 -21.55 14.44 10.41
N ASP A 78 -21.71 13.84 9.23
CA ASP A 78 -21.45 12.42 8.94
C ASP A 78 -20.53 12.29 7.71
N PRO A 79 -19.76 11.19 7.60
CA PRO A 79 -19.00 10.88 6.39
C PRO A 79 -19.91 10.81 5.16
N VAL A 80 -19.38 11.22 4.01
CA VAL A 80 -20.11 11.26 2.73
C VAL A 80 -19.35 10.48 1.66
N ASP A 81 -20.04 10.11 0.58
CA ASP A 81 -19.40 9.56 -0.61
C ASP A 81 -18.49 10.61 -1.27
N LEU A 82 -17.48 10.16 -2.01
CA LEU A 82 -16.54 11.02 -2.72
C LEU A 82 -17.22 11.97 -3.72
N ASP A 83 -18.30 11.52 -4.35
CA ASP A 83 -19.10 12.34 -5.27
C ASP A 83 -19.84 13.48 -4.54
N GLY A 84 -19.96 13.39 -3.21
CA GLY A 84 -20.58 14.40 -2.36
C GLY A 84 -19.66 15.57 -1.96
N VAL A 85 -18.34 15.47 -2.17
CA VAL A 85 -17.38 16.54 -1.84
C VAL A 85 -16.96 17.30 -3.08
N THR A 86 -16.73 18.61 -3.00
CA THR A 86 -16.19 19.43 -4.09
C THR A 86 -14.69 19.63 -3.99
N ASP A 87 -14.17 19.67 -2.77
CA ASP A 87 -12.76 19.89 -2.47
C ASP A 87 -12.06 18.55 -2.19
N PRO A 88 -10.76 18.43 -2.49
CA PRO A 88 -10.01 17.23 -2.20
C PRO A 88 -10.06 16.81 -0.71
N PRO A 89 -10.58 15.62 -0.37
CA PRO A 89 -10.64 15.16 1.00
C PRO A 89 -9.24 14.74 1.48
N THR A 90 -8.94 14.95 2.76
CA THR A 90 -7.70 14.46 3.41
C THR A 90 -7.97 13.45 4.52
N GLU A 91 -9.24 13.16 4.80
CA GLU A 91 -9.65 12.30 5.90
C GLU A 91 -10.73 11.31 5.43
N MET A 92 -10.55 10.05 5.82
CA MET A 92 -11.39 8.92 5.45
C MET A 92 -11.90 8.25 6.71
N ALA A 93 -13.22 8.18 6.87
CA ALA A 93 -13.85 7.50 7.99
C ALA A 93 -13.85 5.99 7.76
N ILE A 94 -13.55 5.24 8.82
CA ILE A 94 -13.43 3.78 8.79
C ILE A 94 -14.02 3.13 10.04
N ASP A 95 -14.47 1.90 9.89
CA ASP A 95 -14.67 0.98 11.01
C ASP A 95 -13.32 0.50 11.54
N LEU A 96 -13.17 0.46 12.86
CA LEU A 96 -11.94 0.00 13.50
C LEU A 96 -12.07 -1.43 13.98
N THR A 97 -11.04 -2.22 13.70
CA THR A 97 -10.84 -3.53 14.32
C THR A 97 -9.78 -3.44 15.42
N ARG A 98 -9.61 -4.52 16.17
CA ARG A 98 -8.56 -4.59 17.19
C ARG A 98 -7.22 -4.94 16.55
N VAL A 99 -6.17 -4.37 17.09
CA VAL A 99 -4.78 -4.76 16.76
C VAL A 99 -4.08 -5.02 18.09
N PRO A 100 -4.18 -6.24 18.64
CA PRO A 100 -3.40 -6.63 19.81
C PRO A 100 -1.90 -6.50 19.57
N ASP A 101 -1.13 -6.42 20.65
CA ASP A 101 0.33 -6.59 20.56
C ASP A 101 0.64 -8.01 20.08
N LEU A 102 1.68 -8.16 19.25
CA LEU A 102 2.21 -9.45 18.81
C LEU A 102 3.48 -9.75 19.63
N PRO A 103 3.40 -10.55 20.71
CA PRO A 103 4.57 -10.85 21.55
C PRO A 103 5.59 -11.67 20.76
N HIS A 104 6.88 -11.48 21.04
CA HIS A 104 7.93 -12.26 20.41
C HIS A 104 9.17 -12.41 21.31
N GLU A 105 9.90 -13.51 21.13
CA GLU A 105 11.27 -13.70 21.63
C GLU A 105 12.22 -13.80 20.43
N GLY A 106 12.97 -12.73 20.16
CA GLY A 106 13.78 -12.67 18.95
C GLY A 106 12.91 -12.71 17.69
N ARG A 107 13.00 -13.78 16.89
CA ARG A 107 12.22 -13.98 15.65
C ARG A 107 11.08 -14.99 15.80
N ASP A 108 10.82 -15.45 17.02
CA ASP A 108 9.72 -16.37 17.33
C ASP A 108 8.53 -15.54 17.81
N TYR A 109 7.51 -15.37 16.95
CA TYR A 109 6.32 -14.55 17.20
C TYR A 109 5.15 -15.41 17.68
N ASP A 110 4.46 -14.96 18.72
CA ASP A 110 3.35 -15.66 19.36
C ASP A 110 1.99 -15.19 18.80
N TYR A 111 1.62 -15.78 17.66
CA TYR A 111 0.33 -15.54 17.03
C TYR A 111 -0.85 -16.15 17.80
N GLU A 112 -0.63 -17.15 18.66
CA GLU A 112 -1.68 -17.73 19.50
C GLU A 112 -2.15 -16.69 20.52
N THR A 113 -1.22 -16.07 21.25
CA THR A 113 -1.55 -14.97 22.18
C THR A 113 -2.19 -13.78 21.47
N TYR A 114 -1.75 -13.44 20.24
CA TYR A 114 -2.37 -12.40 19.42
C TYR A 114 -3.86 -12.69 19.17
N HIS A 115 -4.18 -13.91 18.71
CA HIS A 115 -5.55 -14.32 18.37
C HIS A 115 -6.42 -14.49 19.62
N GLU A 116 -5.90 -15.03 20.72
CA GLU A 116 -6.62 -15.10 22.00
C GLU A 116 -7.00 -13.70 22.52
N ALA A 117 -6.08 -12.74 22.39
CA ALA A 117 -6.34 -11.37 22.80
C ALA A 117 -7.36 -10.69 21.89
N ALA A 118 -7.33 -10.97 20.58
CA ALA A 118 -8.22 -10.43 19.55
C ALA A 118 -9.66 -10.94 19.64
N GLY A 119 -9.85 -12.25 19.82
CA GLY A 119 -11.15 -12.91 19.60
C GLY A 119 -11.53 -12.92 18.12
N GLU A 120 -12.80 -12.67 17.82
CA GLU A 120 -13.32 -12.66 16.44
C GLU A 120 -13.34 -11.25 15.80
N ASN A 121 -12.58 -10.29 16.36
CA ASN A 121 -12.45 -8.94 15.81
C ASN A 121 -10.97 -8.53 15.78
N TYR A 122 -10.31 -8.68 14.63
CA TYR A 122 -8.90 -8.30 14.49
C TYR A 122 -8.48 -7.94 13.07
N LEU A 123 -7.40 -7.15 12.96
CA LEU A 123 -6.70 -7.02 11.69
C LEU A 123 -5.88 -8.28 11.44
N VAL A 124 -6.09 -8.96 10.30
CA VAL A 124 -5.32 -10.15 9.96
C VAL A 124 -3.83 -9.78 9.90
N PRO A 125 -2.93 -10.50 10.61
CA PRO A 125 -1.51 -10.15 10.67
C PRO A 125 -0.73 -10.58 9.41
N LEU A 126 -1.34 -10.34 8.24
CA LEU A 126 -0.80 -10.60 6.93
C LEU A 126 -0.94 -9.37 6.05
N GLU A 127 0.06 -9.18 5.19
CA GLU A 127 -0.09 -8.39 3.99
C GLU A 127 -0.37 -9.32 2.81
N ILE A 128 -1.37 -9.00 2.00
CA ILE A 128 -1.77 -9.81 0.85
C ILE A 128 -1.36 -9.08 -0.41
N VAL A 129 -0.37 -9.61 -1.12
CA VAL A 129 0.22 -9.02 -2.32
C VAL A 129 -0.35 -9.73 -3.54
N PHE A 130 -0.92 -8.98 -4.48
CA PHE A 130 -1.30 -9.50 -5.79
C PHE A 130 -0.43 -8.91 -6.88
N ARG A 131 -0.12 -9.70 -7.91
CA ARG A 131 0.74 -9.28 -9.02
C ARG A 131 0.12 -9.62 -10.36
N ASN A 132 0.08 -8.63 -11.24
CA ASN A 132 -0.31 -8.77 -12.63
C ASN A 132 0.92 -8.79 -13.55
N SER A 133 2.06 -8.26 -13.11
CA SER A 133 3.32 -8.30 -13.84
C SER A 133 4.52 -8.55 -12.93
N VAL A 134 5.64 -8.95 -13.54
CA VAL A 134 6.91 -9.23 -12.87
C VAL A 134 8.03 -8.42 -13.54
N PRO A 135 8.40 -7.26 -13.00
CA PRO A 135 9.52 -6.48 -13.51
C PRO A 135 10.86 -7.19 -13.29
N GLU A 136 11.90 -6.78 -14.04
CA GLU A 136 13.25 -7.36 -13.98
C GLU A 136 13.82 -7.39 -12.55
N GLY A 137 13.59 -6.31 -11.78
CA GLY A 137 14.06 -6.18 -10.40
C GLY A 137 13.20 -6.85 -9.33
N SER A 138 12.17 -7.62 -9.70
CA SER A 138 11.23 -8.23 -8.74
C SER A 138 11.90 -9.33 -7.91
N SER A 139 11.72 -9.28 -6.58
CA SER A 139 12.16 -10.37 -5.68
C SER A 139 11.41 -11.68 -5.90
N LEU A 140 10.32 -11.67 -6.68
CA LEU A 140 9.64 -12.88 -7.10
C LEU A 140 10.55 -13.77 -7.95
N ARG A 141 11.41 -13.17 -8.79
CA ARG A 141 12.26 -13.92 -9.73
C ARG A 141 13.30 -14.82 -9.06
N THR A 142 13.62 -14.58 -7.79
CA THR A 142 14.51 -15.43 -7.00
C THR A 142 13.78 -16.56 -6.26
N ARG A 143 12.45 -16.52 -6.22
CA ARG A 143 11.59 -17.44 -5.46
C ARG A 143 10.75 -18.35 -6.36
N TYR A 144 10.46 -17.91 -7.58
CA TYR A 144 9.68 -18.65 -8.57
C TYR A 144 10.43 -18.79 -9.89
N THR A 145 10.14 -19.87 -10.62
CA THR A 145 10.45 -20.00 -12.05
C THR A 145 9.31 -19.42 -12.89
N PRO A 146 9.56 -19.06 -14.16
CA PRO A 146 8.50 -18.62 -15.08
C PRO A 146 7.34 -19.64 -15.18
N GLU A 147 7.67 -20.94 -15.29
CA GLU A 147 6.68 -22.02 -15.37
C GLU A 147 5.74 -22.08 -14.16
N GLN A 148 6.24 -21.81 -12.95
CA GLN A 148 5.42 -21.82 -11.73
C GLN A 148 4.38 -20.70 -11.69
N VAL A 149 4.53 -19.67 -12.51
CA VAL A 149 3.58 -18.55 -12.65
C VAL A 149 2.88 -18.55 -14.01
N GLY A 150 2.92 -19.67 -14.73
CA GLY A 150 2.21 -19.86 -16.00
C GLY A 150 2.90 -19.26 -17.23
N LEU A 151 4.16 -18.82 -17.12
CA LEU A 151 4.94 -18.32 -18.25
C LEU A 151 5.70 -19.44 -18.96
N GLU A 152 5.91 -19.27 -20.27
CA GLU A 152 6.74 -20.19 -21.05
C GLU A 152 8.24 -19.96 -20.77
N GLY A 153 9.02 -21.04 -20.80
CA GLY A 153 10.47 -21.00 -20.63
C GLY A 153 10.93 -21.33 -19.21
N ARG A 154 12.26 -21.47 -19.05
CA ARG A 154 12.90 -21.87 -17.79
C ARG A 154 13.59 -20.72 -17.07
N GLU A 155 13.92 -19.66 -17.79
CA GLU A 155 14.63 -18.48 -17.29
C GLU A 155 13.75 -17.25 -17.49
N TRP A 156 13.83 -16.31 -16.56
CA TRP A 156 13.10 -15.07 -16.64
C TRP A 156 13.62 -14.21 -17.81
N PRO A 157 12.75 -13.63 -18.64
CA PRO A 157 13.17 -12.68 -19.67
C PRO A 157 13.83 -11.44 -19.08
N ASP A 158 14.81 -10.84 -19.76
CA ASP A 158 15.48 -9.59 -19.34
C ASP A 158 14.61 -8.34 -19.59
N GLU A 159 13.32 -8.46 -19.33
CA GLU A 159 12.30 -7.41 -19.45
C GLU A 159 11.14 -7.67 -18.48
N ALA A 160 10.28 -6.67 -18.25
CA ALA A 160 9.06 -6.88 -17.48
C ALA A 160 8.09 -7.81 -18.24
N VAL A 161 7.44 -8.72 -17.51
CA VAL A 161 6.50 -9.69 -18.10
C VAL A 161 5.14 -9.59 -17.43
N SER A 162 4.07 -9.61 -18.22
CA SER A 162 2.70 -9.74 -17.70
C SER A 162 2.41 -11.20 -17.38
N LEU A 163 1.76 -11.44 -16.26
CA LEU A 163 1.32 -12.77 -15.85
C LEU A 163 -0.01 -13.12 -16.55
N PRO A 164 -0.20 -14.37 -16.98
CA PRO A 164 -1.45 -14.81 -17.59
C PRO A 164 -2.60 -14.82 -16.57
N GLU A 165 -2.30 -15.13 -15.31
CA GLU A 165 -3.21 -15.05 -14.18
C GLU A 165 -2.51 -14.30 -13.03
N PRO A 166 -3.22 -13.45 -12.28
CA PRO A 166 -2.61 -12.76 -11.15
C PRO A 166 -2.08 -13.75 -10.11
N LEU A 167 -0.85 -13.52 -9.64
CA LEU A 167 -0.29 -14.28 -8.52
C LEU A 167 -0.66 -13.58 -7.21
N VAL A 168 -1.17 -14.33 -6.24
CA VAL A 168 -1.38 -13.86 -4.86
C VAL A 168 -0.32 -14.47 -3.95
N GLU A 169 0.32 -13.63 -3.15
CA GLU A 169 1.34 -14.00 -2.17
C GLU A 169 0.97 -13.39 -0.81
N PHE A 170 1.41 -14.05 0.26
CA PHE A 170 1.22 -13.55 1.63
C PHE A 170 2.59 -13.21 2.21
N SER A 171 2.66 -12.09 2.92
CA SER A 171 3.76 -11.79 3.82
C SER A 171 3.24 -11.48 5.22
N THR A 172 4.11 -11.65 6.20
CA THR A 172 3.81 -11.28 7.59
C THR A 172 3.55 -9.79 7.70
N LYS A 173 2.73 -9.41 8.68
CA LYS A 173 2.56 -8.04 9.14
C LYS A 173 2.87 -8.01 10.64
N TYR A 174 3.47 -6.92 11.11
CA TYR A 174 3.88 -6.68 12.52
C TYR A 174 5.11 -7.44 13.01
N GLU A 175 5.69 -8.33 12.21
CA GLU A 175 7.07 -8.78 12.45
C GLU A 175 8.03 -7.58 12.26
N GLU A 176 9.19 -7.60 12.91
CA GLU A 176 10.24 -6.57 12.74
C GLU A 176 10.72 -6.44 11.29
N SER A 177 10.62 -7.53 10.52
CA SER A 177 10.93 -7.54 9.09
C SER A 177 9.96 -8.48 8.37
N ASP A 178 9.20 -7.94 7.41
CA ASP A 178 8.25 -8.74 6.65
C ASP A 178 8.94 -9.85 5.84
N ARG A 179 8.33 -11.04 5.85
CA ARG A 179 8.79 -12.20 5.07
C ARG A 179 7.64 -12.83 4.31
N TYR A 180 7.94 -13.32 3.11
CA TYR A 180 6.97 -14.10 2.33
C TYR A 180 6.77 -15.48 2.94
N LEU A 181 5.53 -15.96 2.89
CA LEU A 181 5.07 -17.15 3.56
C LEU A 181 4.67 -18.23 2.57
N SER A 182 4.83 -19.49 2.97
CA SER A 182 4.06 -20.58 2.37
C SER A 182 2.58 -20.45 2.72
N ARG A 183 1.72 -21.14 1.95
CA ARG A 183 0.27 -21.12 2.21
C ARG A 183 -0.08 -21.68 3.59
N GLU A 184 0.64 -22.70 4.05
CA GLU A 184 0.45 -23.32 5.37
C GLU A 184 0.83 -22.37 6.51
N GLU A 185 1.96 -21.65 6.38
CA GLU A 185 2.34 -20.64 7.37
C GLU A 185 1.37 -19.47 7.39
N ALA A 186 0.91 -19.00 6.22
CA ALA A 186 -0.08 -17.93 6.13
C ALA A 186 -1.39 -18.34 6.82
N ASP A 187 -1.85 -19.59 6.64
CA ASP A 187 -3.10 -20.07 7.24
C ASP A 187 -3.00 -20.15 8.76
N ALA A 188 -1.85 -20.60 9.29
CA ALA A 188 -1.58 -20.58 10.72
C ALA A 188 -1.55 -19.15 11.29
N ILE A 189 -0.98 -18.19 10.56
CA ILE A 189 -0.87 -16.78 10.99
C ILE A 189 -2.21 -16.05 10.90
N ALA A 190 -3.03 -16.36 9.89
CA ALA A 190 -4.30 -15.66 9.64
C ALA A 190 -5.37 -15.89 10.71
N GLY A 191 -5.26 -16.98 11.48
CA GLY A 191 -6.19 -17.33 12.55
C GLY A 191 -7.52 -17.84 11.99
N HIS A 192 -8.63 -17.20 12.37
CA HIS A 192 -9.97 -17.54 11.89
C HIS A 192 -10.23 -17.13 10.44
N ALA A 193 -9.48 -16.17 9.89
CA ALA A 193 -9.59 -15.76 8.50
C ALA A 193 -8.92 -16.80 7.58
N SER A 194 -9.70 -17.60 6.85
CA SER A 194 -9.13 -18.59 5.94
C SER A 194 -8.27 -17.92 4.87
N VAL A 195 -7.08 -18.47 4.60
CA VAL A 195 -6.23 -18.00 3.50
C VAL A 195 -6.91 -18.16 2.13
N ALA A 196 -7.82 -19.11 1.97
CA ALA A 196 -8.60 -19.23 0.74
C ALA A 196 -9.58 -18.07 0.54
N ASP A 197 -10.22 -17.60 1.62
CA ASP A 197 -11.12 -16.46 1.57
C ASP A 197 -10.33 -15.16 1.35
N LEU A 198 -9.20 -15.00 2.04
CA LEU A 198 -8.28 -13.87 1.85
C LEU A 198 -7.75 -13.80 0.41
N GLU A 199 -7.37 -14.94 -0.19
CA GLU A 199 -6.95 -15.02 -1.59
C GLU A 199 -8.10 -14.64 -2.54
N THR A 200 -9.33 -15.10 -2.26
CA THR A 200 -10.51 -14.78 -3.06
C THR A 200 -10.82 -13.28 -3.03
N VAL A 201 -10.77 -12.66 -1.84
CA VAL A 201 -10.94 -11.21 -1.67
C VAL A 201 -9.85 -10.45 -2.41
N ALA A 202 -8.58 -10.86 -2.27
CA ALA A 202 -7.46 -10.20 -2.95
C ALA A 202 -7.57 -10.25 -4.48
N ARG A 203 -7.99 -11.38 -5.06
CA ARG A 203 -8.26 -11.48 -6.50
C ARG A 203 -9.38 -10.54 -6.93
N ARG A 204 -10.49 -10.52 -6.18
CA ARG A 204 -11.62 -9.64 -6.49
C ARG A 204 -11.24 -8.15 -6.40
N VAL A 205 -10.45 -7.78 -5.41
CA VAL A 205 -9.92 -6.42 -5.28
C VAL A 205 -9.00 -6.08 -6.45
N ASN A 206 -8.09 -6.98 -6.80
CA ASN A 206 -7.19 -6.79 -7.94
C ASN A 206 -7.99 -6.59 -9.23
N ASP A 207 -9.03 -7.38 -9.48
CA ASP A 207 -9.87 -7.26 -10.67
C ASP A 207 -10.51 -5.86 -10.76
N VAL A 208 -11.14 -5.40 -9.68
CA VAL A 208 -11.81 -4.09 -9.63
C VAL A 208 -10.82 -2.94 -9.84
N VAL A 209 -9.67 -2.97 -9.16
CA VAL A 209 -8.64 -1.92 -9.28
C VAL A 209 -8.00 -1.95 -10.67
N THR A 210 -7.78 -3.13 -11.24
CA THR A 210 -7.21 -3.29 -12.59
C THR A 210 -8.16 -2.79 -13.65
N GLU A 211 -9.43 -3.19 -13.60
CA GLU A 211 -10.47 -2.70 -14.52
C GLU A 211 -10.54 -1.17 -14.48
N ARG A 212 -10.58 -0.58 -13.28
CA ARG A 212 -10.57 0.88 -13.14
C ARG A 212 -9.31 1.52 -13.71
N ALA A 213 -8.15 0.95 -13.44
CA ALA A 213 -6.87 1.47 -13.92
C ALA A 213 -6.81 1.46 -15.46
N GLU A 214 -7.20 0.34 -16.07
CA GLU A 214 -7.17 0.14 -17.53
C GLU A 214 -8.15 1.08 -18.26
N GLU A 215 -9.36 1.28 -17.73
CA GLU A 215 -10.31 2.28 -18.24
C GLU A 215 -9.69 3.68 -18.32
N GLN A 216 -8.83 4.00 -17.36
CA GLN A 216 -8.17 5.31 -17.26
C GLN A 216 -6.75 5.31 -17.85
N GLY A 217 -6.38 4.27 -18.60
CA GLY A 217 -5.11 4.19 -19.34
C GLY A 217 -3.88 3.88 -18.48
N PHE A 218 -4.08 3.43 -17.25
CA PHE A 218 -3.00 2.95 -16.38
C PHE A 218 -2.82 1.44 -16.54
N ALA A 219 -1.57 0.99 -16.59
CA ALA A 219 -1.22 -0.40 -16.34
C ALA A 219 -1.08 -0.61 -14.84
N HIS A 220 -1.79 -1.60 -14.29
CA HIS A 220 -1.71 -1.98 -12.88
C HIS A 220 -0.78 -3.19 -12.72
N GLU A 221 0.44 -2.96 -12.25
CA GLU A 221 1.51 -3.97 -12.22
C GLU A 221 1.36 -4.93 -11.04
N ASP A 222 1.13 -4.39 -9.86
CA ASP A 222 0.87 -5.14 -8.63
C ASP A 222 0.39 -4.20 -7.52
N GLY A 223 -0.09 -4.80 -6.44
CA GLY A 223 -0.57 -4.08 -5.28
C GLY A 223 -0.63 -4.95 -4.04
N LYS A 224 -1.10 -4.34 -2.96
CA LYS A 224 -1.18 -4.96 -1.66
C LYS A 224 -2.42 -4.49 -0.94
N ILE A 225 -3.05 -5.40 -0.22
CA ILE A 225 -4.14 -5.08 0.69
C ILE A 225 -3.89 -5.69 2.06
N GLU A 226 -4.64 -5.16 3.01
CA GLU A 226 -4.81 -5.70 4.34
C GLU A 226 -6.28 -6.06 4.51
N CYS A 227 -6.56 -6.99 5.41
CA CYS A 227 -7.91 -7.38 5.72
C CYS A 227 -8.12 -7.43 7.23
N LEU A 228 -9.33 -7.14 7.66
CA LEU A 228 -9.80 -7.45 9.00
C LEU A 228 -10.72 -8.67 8.96
N PHE A 229 -10.80 -9.36 10.09
CA PHE A 229 -11.76 -10.40 10.36
C PHE A 229 -12.71 -9.91 11.45
N PHE A 230 -14.01 -9.97 11.18
CA PHE A 230 -15.05 -9.60 12.13
C PHE A 230 -16.25 -10.53 11.99
N ASP A 231 -16.63 -11.23 13.07
CA ASP A 231 -17.86 -12.04 13.15
C ASP A 231 -18.05 -13.01 11.96
N GLY A 232 -17.00 -13.74 11.61
CA GLY A 232 -17.02 -14.71 10.51
C GLY A 232 -16.84 -14.11 9.11
N GLU A 233 -16.63 -12.79 8.98
CA GLU A 233 -16.49 -12.10 7.70
C GLU A 233 -15.09 -11.47 7.55
N VAL A 234 -14.49 -11.66 6.36
CA VAL A 234 -13.28 -10.95 5.95
C VAL A 234 -13.70 -9.65 5.25
N ARG A 235 -13.13 -8.52 5.69
CA ARG A 235 -13.34 -7.21 5.06
C ARG A 235 -12.01 -6.59 4.66
N VAL A 236 -11.98 -5.89 3.53
CA VAL A 236 -10.81 -5.12 3.10
C VAL A 236 -10.59 -3.96 4.06
N ALA A 237 -9.35 -3.83 4.53
CA ALA A 237 -8.92 -2.81 5.48
C ALA A 237 -7.74 -1.99 4.92
N ASP A 238 -7.18 -1.10 5.74
CA ASP A 238 -6.23 -0.05 5.35
C ASP A 238 -6.71 0.78 4.14
N VAL A 239 -5.90 0.94 3.10
CA VAL A 239 -6.22 1.71 1.91
C VAL A 239 -5.89 0.86 0.68
N VAL A 240 -6.68 0.99 -0.37
CA VAL A 240 -6.60 0.13 -1.55
C VAL A 240 -6.40 0.93 -2.83
N GLY A 241 -5.52 0.42 -3.72
CA GLY A 241 -5.44 0.86 -5.10
C GLY A 241 -4.92 2.29 -5.32
N THR A 242 -4.15 2.83 -4.39
CA THR A 242 -3.51 4.15 -4.56
C THR A 242 -2.08 4.02 -5.08
N PHE A 243 -1.48 5.14 -5.51
CA PHE A 243 -0.10 5.20 -5.97
C PHE A 243 0.96 4.88 -4.90
N ASP A 244 0.62 4.82 -3.62
CA ASP A 244 1.55 4.44 -2.55
C ASP A 244 1.48 2.95 -2.20
N GLU A 245 0.29 2.35 -2.28
CA GLU A 245 0.06 0.92 -1.99
C GLU A 245 0.27 0.03 -3.22
N ASN A 246 0.04 0.55 -4.44
CA ASN A 246 0.15 -0.21 -5.69
C ASN A 246 1.15 0.42 -6.67
N ARG A 247 1.64 -0.40 -7.59
CA ARG A 247 2.46 0.04 -8.72
C ARG A 247 1.59 0.18 -9.96
N PHE A 248 1.53 1.41 -10.44
CA PHE A 248 0.90 1.75 -11.71
C PHE A 248 1.93 2.36 -12.65
N ALA A 249 1.70 2.15 -13.94
CA ALA A 249 2.39 2.85 -15.01
C ALA A 249 1.39 3.54 -15.94
N PHE A 250 1.76 4.69 -16.47
CA PHE A 250 1.00 5.42 -17.48
C PHE A 250 1.93 5.72 -18.66
N ASP A 251 1.56 5.31 -19.87
CA ASP A 251 2.44 5.36 -21.05
C ASP A 251 3.83 4.73 -20.77
N GLY A 252 3.88 3.66 -19.97
CA GLY A 252 5.13 3.00 -19.57
C GLY A 252 6.00 3.76 -18.56
N GLN A 253 5.56 4.93 -18.07
CA GLN A 253 6.20 5.65 -16.97
C GLN A 253 5.57 5.23 -15.64
N ALA A 254 6.38 4.83 -14.64
CA ALA A 254 5.87 4.59 -13.29
C ALA A 254 5.31 5.88 -12.69
N VAL A 255 4.11 5.81 -12.09
CA VAL A 255 3.37 6.97 -11.54
C VAL A 255 3.22 6.92 -10.01
N SER A 256 3.97 6.02 -9.36
CA SER A 256 4.00 5.81 -7.92
C SER A 256 5.18 6.54 -7.25
N LYS A 257 5.33 6.33 -5.94
CA LYS A 257 6.55 6.69 -5.18
C LYS A 257 7.86 6.16 -5.78
N GLU A 258 7.81 5.26 -6.76
CA GLU A 258 8.97 4.81 -7.52
C GLU A 258 9.72 5.97 -8.20
N VAL A 259 9.02 7.03 -8.64
CA VAL A 259 9.65 8.21 -9.25
C VAL A 259 10.66 8.87 -8.30
N VAL A 260 10.20 9.25 -7.10
CA VAL A 260 11.06 9.87 -6.08
C VAL A 260 12.11 8.89 -5.56
N ARG A 261 11.79 7.59 -5.50
CA ARG A 261 12.74 6.53 -5.14
C ARG A 261 13.93 6.47 -6.12
N GLN A 262 13.65 6.46 -7.42
CA GLN A 262 14.71 6.44 -8.44
C GLN A 262 15.51 7.74 -8.47
N TYR A 263 14.86 8.88 -8.20
CA TYR A 263 15.55 10.16 -8.07
C TYR A 263 16.57 10.12 -6.92
N HIS A 264 16.17 9.76 -5.69
CA HIS A 264 17.09 9.61 -4.56
C HIS A 264 18.21 8.59 -4.84
N LYS A 265 17.91 7.49 -5.53
CA LYS A 265 18.92 6.49 -5.91
C LYS A 265 20.00 7.07 -6.82
N ARG A 266 19.63 7.98 -7.73
CA ARG A 266 20.54 8.66 -8.66
C ARG A 266 21.32 9.77 -7.98
N THR A 267 20.66 10.63 -7.19
CA THR A 267 21.26 11.86 -6.64
C THR A 267 21.89 11.68 -5.26
N GLN A 268 21.39 10.74 -4.46
CA GLN A 268 21.83 10.48 -3.08
C GLN A 268 22.31 9.02 -2.90
N SER A 269 23.05 8.50 -3.89
CA SER A 269 23.50 7.10 -3.94
C SER A 269 24.32 6.64 -2.71
N ALA A 270 25.06 7.56 -2.09
CA ALA A 270 25.84 7.27 -0.89
C ALA A 270 24.96 7.00 0.34
N TRP A 271 23.85 7.74 0.49
CA TRP A 271 22.84 7.46 1.51
C TRP A 271 22.15 6.12 1.25
N VAL A 272 21.73 5.85 0.01
CA VAL A 272 21.11 4.57 -0.36
C VAL A 272 22.03 3.37 -0.09
N THR A 273 23.34 3.54 -0.28
CA THR A 273 24.35 2.52 0.04
C THR A 273 24.49 2.33 1.55
N ALA A 274 24.46 3.41 2.34
CA ALA A 274 24.47 3.35 3.80
C ALA A 274 23.24 2.63 4.35
N VAL A 275 22.03 2.92 3.84
CA VAL A 275 20.80 2.20 4.19
C VAL A 275 20.92 0.70 3.94
N ARG A 276 21.42 0.30 2.77
CA ARG A 276 21.64 -1.13 2.44
C ARG A 276 22.63 -1.80 3.37
N THR A 277 23.70 -1.08 3.74
CA THR A 277 24.74 -1.57 4.64
C THR A 277 24.18 -1.76 6.05
N ALA A 278 23.46 -0.76 6.56
CA ALA A 278 22.80 -0.80 7.86
C ALA A 278 21.79 -1.95 7.97
N LYS A 279 20.94 -2.16 6.95
CA LYS A 279 20.00 -3.30 6.88
C LYS A 279 20.71 -4.66 6.91
N ARG A 280 21.81 -4.81 6.17
CA ARG A 280 22.61 -6.04 6.17
C ARG A 280 23.22 -6.29 7.56
N ASP A 281 23.87 -5.28 8.13
CA ASP A 281 24.52 -5.37 9.42
C ASP A 281 23.52 -5.66 10.55
N ALA A 282 22.32 -5.06 10.53
CA ALA A 282 21.23 -5.36 11.46
C ALA A 282 20.82 -6.83 11.40
N LYS A 283 20.64 -7.36 10.18
CA LYS A 283 20.31 -8.77 9.97
C LYS A 283 21.41 -9.71 10.48
N GLU A 284 22.68 -9.38 10.26
CA GLU A 284 23.82 -10.17 10.75
C GLU A 284 23.96 -10.14 12.28
N ARG A 285 23.62 -9.01 12.91
CA ARG A 285 23.72 -8.79 14.36
C ARG A 285 22.46 -9.19 15.13
N GLY A 286 21.38 -9.54 14.44
CA GLY A 286 20.09 -9.83 15.07
C GLY A 286 19.46 -8.61 15.76
N VAL A 287 19.69 -7.41 15.23
CA VAL A 287 19.13 -6.15 15.73
C VAL A 287 17.90 -5.79 14.91
N ALA A 288 16.80 -5.46 15.60
CA ALA A 288 15.53 -5.06 15.00
C ALA A 288 15.62 -3.73 14.24
N ASP A 289 16.11 -2.69 14.92
CA ASP A 289 16.19 -1.35 14.37
C ASP A 289 17.53 -1.12 13.65
N TRP A 290 17.48 -1.16 12.32
CA TRP A 290 18.64 -0.91 11.47
C TRP A 290 18.97 0.59 11.33
N ARG A 291 18.05 1.51 11.66
CA ARG A 291 18.23 2.95 11.38
C ARG A 291 19.34 3.55 12.23
N ASP A 292 19.46 3.10 13.48
CA ASP A 292 20.56 3.48 14.39
C ASP A 292 21.94 3.07 13.86
N LEU A 293 22.01 2.13 12.91
CA LEU A 293 23.23 1.70 12.24
C LEU A 293 23.52 2.50 10.97
N CYS A 294 22.60 3.34 10.50
CA CYS A 294 22.78 4.12 9.29
C CYS A 294 23.45 5.47 9.60
N GLU A 295 24.72 5.62 9.22
CA GLU A 295 25.51 6.82 9.48
C GLU A 295 25.13 8.05 8.61
N ARG A 296 24.08 7.93 7.79
CA ARG A 296 23.65 8.97 6.85
C ARG A 296 22.14 9.13 6.85
N ASP A 297 21.73 10.39 6.81
CA ASP A 297 20.35 10.81 6.60
C ASP A 297 20.11 11.21 5.12
N PRO A 298 18.86 11.13 4.63
CA PRO A 298 18.51 11.71 3.35
C PRO A 298 18.54 13.24 3.39
N GLU A 299 18.95 13.85 2.29
CA GLU A 299 18.77 15.29 2.07
C GLU A 299 17.38 15.57 1.46
N PRO A 300 16.77 16.74 1.74
CA PRO A 300 15.54 17.15 1.08
C PRO A 300 15.67 17.20 -0.44
N LEU A 301 14.57 16.92 -1.14
CA LEU A 301 14.50 17.13 -2.58
C LEU A 301 14.50 18.62 -2.96
N ASP A 302 15.03 18.93 -4.13
CA ASP A 302 14.89 20.26 -4.73
C ASP A 302 13.41 20.59 -4.96
N SER A 303 13.02 21.86 -4.77
CA SER A 303 11.63 22.29 -4.88
C SER A 303 10.99 22.01 -6.24
N SER A 304 11.78 22.00 -7.32
CA SER A 304 11.33 21.61 -8.66
C SER A 304 10.92 20.14 -8.73
N VAL A 305 11.68 19.25 -8.08
CA VAL A 305 11.39 17.80 -8.03
C VAL A 305 10.13 17.54 -7.21
N VAL A 306 10.00 18.24 -6.07
CA VAL A 306 8.78 18.20 -5.24
C VAL A 306 7.56 18.68 -6.03
N GLY A 307 7.71 19.75 -6.82
CA GLY A 307 6.66 20.26 -7.71
C GLY A 307 6.21 19.21 -8.73
N VAL A 308 7.15 18.60 -9.45
CA VAL A 308 6.86 17.54 -10.43
C VAL A 308 6.19 16.33 -9.78
N ALA A 309 6.65 15.90 -8.60
CA ALA A 309 6.01 14.81 -7.86
C ALA A 309 4.59 15.18 -7.42
N SER A 310 4.38 16.40 -6.93
CA SER A 310 3.06 16.91 -6.53
C SER A 310 2.08 16.96 -7.70
N ASP A 311 2.52 17.44 -8.86
CA ASP A 311 1.73 17.47 -10.08
C ASP A 311 1.36 16.04 -10.52
N LEU A 312 2.30 15.09 -10.44
CA LEU A 312 2.05 13.68 -10.78
C LEU A 312 0.94 13.05 -9.93
N TYR A 313 0.97 13.23 -8.59
CA TYR A 313 -0.08 12.67 -7.73
C TYR A 313 -1.44 13.30 -8.02
N ARG A 314 -1.51 14.62 -8.18
CA ARG A 314 -2.78 15.34 -8.40
C ARG A 314 -3.36 15.08 -9.80
N ALA A 315 -2.53 15.15 -10.84
CA ALA A 315 -2.92 14.85 -12.21
C ALA A 315 -3.34 13.38 -12.36
N GLY A 316 -2.57 12.48 -11.74
CA GLY A 316 -2.88 11.05 -11.72
C GLY A 316 -4.18 10.75 -10.99
N ALA A 317 -4.46 11.41 -9.87
CA ALA A 317 -5.74 11.30 -9.18
C ALA A 317 -6.90 11.82 -10.05
N ASN A 318 -6.78 13.01 -10.67
CA ASN A 318 -7.82 13.50 -11.58
C ASN A 318 -8.12 12.50 -12.71
N ARG A 319 -7.06 12.00 -13.36
CA ARG A 319 -7.15 11.01 -14.44
C ARG A 319 -7.77 9.70 -13.96
N TYR A 320 -7.35 9.21 -12.79
CA TYR A 320 -7.83 7.95 -12.21
C TYR A 320 -9.28 8.06 -11.72
N LEU A 321 -9.72 9.24 -11.29
CA LEU A 321 -11.10 9.50 -10.85
C LEU A 321 -12.02 9.86 -12.02
N ASP A 322 -11.47 10.19 -13.19
CA ASP A 322 -12.18 10.82 -14.32
C ASP A 322 -12.91 12.11 -13.87
N ARG A 323 -12.18 12.94 -13.11
CA ARG A 323 -12.73 14.11 -12.43
C ARG A 323 -11.68 15.17 -12.14
N ASP A 324 -12.00 16.43 -12.42
CA ASP A 324 -11.17 17.59 -12.07
C ASP A 324 -11.34 17.99 -10.59
N LEU A 325 -10.76 17.21 -9.69
CA LEU A 325 -10.81 17.47 -8.24
C LEU A 325 -9.64 18.35 -7.79
N PHE A 326 -8.50 18.27 -8.48
CA PHE A 326 -7.28 19.00 -8.20
C PHE A 326 -6.96 20.00 -9.31
N ASP A 327 -6.49 21.20 -8.96
CA ASP A 327 -5.83 22.09 -9.91
C ASP A 327 -4.45 21.51 -10.22
N ALA A 328 -4.29 20.87 -11.38
CA ALA A 328 -3.09 20.13 -11.78
C ALA A 328 -3.00 20.09 -13.32
N PRO A 329 -1.81 19.88 -13.89
CA PRO A 329 -1.68 19.64 -15.32
C PRO A 329 -2.39 18.36 -15.75
N GLU A 330 -2.55 18.19 -17.07
CA GLU A 330 -2.98 16.91 -17.65
C GLU A 330 -1.97 15.80 -17.34
N MET A 331 -2.45 14.56 -17.28
CA MET A 331 -1.62 13.41 -16.91
C MET A 331 -0.42 13.22 -17.86
N ASP A 332 -0.61 13.42 -19.17
CA ASP A 332 0.45 13.32 -20.17
C ASP A 332 1.58 14.34 -19.92
N ASP A 333 1.23 15.57 -19.55
CA ASP A 333 2.19 16.63 -19.24
C ASP A 333 2.93 16.35 -17.94
N ALA A 334 2.24 15.85 -16.92
CA ALA A 334 2.86 15.42 -15.66
C ALA A 334 3.87 14.29 -15.88
N VAL A 335 3.51 13.28 -16.68
CA VAL A 335 4.41 12.16 -17.05
C VAL A 335 5.61 12.65 -17.85
N LYS A 336 5.42 13.60 -18.77
CA LYS A 336 6.52 14.21 -19.51
C LYS A 336 7.49 14.94 -18.57
N ALA A 337 6.98 15.72 -17.62
CA ALA A 337 7.82 16.41 -16.64
C ALA A 337 8.63 15.43 -15.77
N VAL A 338 8.02 14.30 -15.37
CA VAL A 338 8.72 13.22 -14.65
C VAL A 338 9.87 12.63 -15.45
N ARG A 339 9.67 12.40 -16.76
CA ARG A 339 10.72 11.85 -17.66
C ARG A 339 11.90 12.79 -17.85
N GLU A 340 11.73 14.09 -17.59
CA GLU A 340 12.75 15.12 -17.72
C GLU A 340 13.59 15.31 -16.42
N LEU A 341 13.23 14.64 -15.31
CA LEU A 341 13.99 14.62 -14.04
C LEU A 341 15.23 13.74 -14.08
#